data_AF-A0A3M2JUR0-F1
#
_entry.id   AF-A0A3M2JUR0-F1
#
_cell.length_a   1.000
_cell.length_b   1.000
_cell.length_c   1.000
_cell.angle_alpha   90.00
_cell.angle_beta   90.00
_cell.angle_gamma   90.00
#
_symmetry.space_group_name_H-M   'P 1'
#
loop_
_entity.id
_entity.type
_entity.pdbx_description
1 polymer ?
#
loop_
_entity_poly.entity_id
_entity_poly.type
_entity_poly.pdbx_seq_one_letter_code
_entity_poly.pdbx_strand_id
1 'polypeptide(L)'
;MKNHVSPRRGEVSRLAAKTRKLLPAEKCRFSSLTSISFIFSLATHLELIRRIRYVTSNKIRRREMRDILSDIQSWIAGGERFALARVVKTWGSAPRGVGSAMAVTGDRKVVGSVSGGCIEGEVIEAARRVLESGRPEWLRFGVSDETAWSVGLTCGGKVEVFVELHPAFTSHPNDGEIWQHLEQALTTNQPVVWLTRLQPDRPGHLLIFPDDAEETGDWGRWTSTARELARQAYARRESTITEIEGEPVFIHVFPRKDRLLVIGAAHISIPLVKFARELEFEVVVIDPRGVFATRERFPVPPDQLITQWPDRVLPELGVNEDTYAVLLTHDPKIDDVALHYLLRSEAAYIGALGSRKTHAKRCRRLREAGFSEEEIARIRGPVGIEIGARTPTEIALSIMAEVVAARRRPANVTP
;
A
#
# COMPACT_ATOMS: atom_id res chain seq x y z
N MET A 1 46.84 36.81 0.47
CA MET A 1 47.93 36.63 1.48
C MET A 1 47.37 35.83 2.67
N LYS A 2 48.21 35.35 3.60
CA LYS A 2 47.82 34.64 4.85
C LYS A 2 47.58 35.67 5.99
N ASN A 3 47.05 35.40 7.20
CA ASN A 3 46.81 34.12 7.91
C ASN A 3 45.34 33.88 8.36
N HIS A 4 45.09 33.57 9.65
CA HIS A 4 44.30 32.37 10.01
C HIS A 4 43.83 32.31 11.50
N VAL A 5 43.15 31.21 11.87
CA VAL A 5 42.83 30.70 13.25
C VAL A 5 41.67 31.34 14.06
N SER A 6 40.46 30.75 13.92
CA SER A 6 39.70 29.98 14.94
C SER A 6 39.26 30.53 16.34
N PRO A 7 38.24 29.90 17.01
CA PRO A 7 37.14 30.66 17.65
C PRO A 7 36.81 30.31 19.13
N ARG A 8 35.74 30.91 19.70
CA ARG A 8 35.10 30.48 20.96
C ARG A 8 33.55 30.50 20.91
N ARG A 9 32.91 29.84 21.89
CA ARG A 9 31.48 29.42 21.89
C ARG A 9 30.58 30.28 22.78
N GLY A 10 29.35 30.50 22.32
CA GLY A 10 28.16 30.98 23.07
C GLY A 10 26.97 31.08 22.08
N GLU A 11 25.69 30.95 22.45
CA GLU A 11 25.07 30.64 23.74
C GLU A 11 24.15 29.39 23.61
N VAL A 12 24.24 28.43 24.53
CA VAL A 12 23.25 27.32 24.65
C VAL A 12 22.88 27.15 26.13
N SER A 13 22.41 28.25 26.73
CA SER A 13 22.37 28.40 28.20
C SER A 13 21.11 29.09 28.75
N ARG A 14 19.95 29.01 28.08
CA ARG A 14 18.71 29.70 28.52
C ARG A 14 17.42 28.84 28.55
N LEU A 15 17.50 27.55 28.93
CA LEU A 15 16.29 26.76 29.22
C LEU A 15 16.42 25.67 30.31
N ALA A 16 17.36 25.82 31.25
CA ALA A 16 17.66 24.80 32.28
C ALA A 16 17.42 25.26 33.74
N ALA A 17 16.58 26.29 33.96
CA ALA A 17 16.51 27.01 35.24
C ALA A 17 15.09 27.37 35.72
N LYS A 18 14.10 26.45 35.66
CA LYS A 18 12.77 26.71 36.26
C LYS A 18 12.01 25.52 36.88
N THR A 19 12.71 24.46 37.32
CA THR A 19 12.11 23.31 38.03
C THR A 19 12.96 22.83 39.22
N ARG A 20 13.05 23.65 40.27
CA ARG A 20 13.51 23.22 41.61
C ARG A 20 12.74 23.92 42.73
N LYS A 21 11.72 23.24 43.27
CA LYS A 21 11.24 23.28 44.67
C LYS A 21 9.94 22.48 44.77
N LEU A 22 10.00 21.29 45.38
CA LEU A 22 8.98 20.71 46.27
C LEU A 22 9.40 19.28 46.67
N LEU A 23 9.15 18.97 47.94
CA LEU A 23 9.39 17.72 48.69
C LEU A 23 10.72 17.61 49.49
N PRO A 24 10.65 17.14 50.76
CA PRO A 24 11.78 17.08 51.69
C PRO A 24 12.60 15.79 51.55
N ALA A 25 13.75 15.73 52.23
CA ALA A 25 14.66 14.60 52.21
C ALA A 25 14.53 13.70 53.45
N GLU A 26 14.37 12.39 53.23
CA GLU A 26 14.73 11.36 54.20
C GLU A 26 15.87 10.49 53.66
N LYS A 27 16.67 9.93 54.59
CA LYS A 27 17.88 9.16 54.26
C LYS A 27 17.55 7.67 54.28
N CYS A 28 17.75 6.98 53.16
CA CYS A 28 17.96 5.53 53.19
C CYS A 28 19.22 5.19 52.40
N ARG A 29 20.12 4.42 53.00
CA ARG A 29 21.36 3.95 52.36
C ARG A 29 21.05 2.68 51.59
N PHE A 30 21.39 2.62 50.31
CA PHE A 30 21.60 1.35 49.60
C PHE A 30 22.87 1.39 48.74
N SER A 31 23.40 0.20 48.47
CA SER A 31 24.74 -0.03 47.94
C SER A 31 24.85 0.13 46.41
N SER A 32 26.09 0.09 45.92
CA SER A 32 26.47 0.10 44.51
C SER A 32 25.89 -1.05 43.68
N LEU A 33 26.01 -0.92 42.34
CA LEU A 33 25.78 -1.93 41.28
C LEU A 33 24.37 -2.06 40.64
N THR A 34 23.64 -0.95 40.48
CA THR A 34 22.46 -0.90 39.58
C THR A 34 22.36 0.40 38.77
N SER A 35 23.10 0.52 37.65
CA SER A 35 23.01 1.72 36.78
C SER A 35 23.12 1.49 35.27
N ILE A 36 23.44 0.28 34.80
CA ILE A 36 23.57 -0.03 33.36
C ILE A 36 22.25 -0.54 32.75
N SER A 37 21.46 -1.31 33.52
CA SER A 37 20.23 -1.95 33.03
C SER A 37 19.10 -0.96 32.64
N PHE A 38 19.09 0.25 33.22
CA PHE A 38 18.02 1.23 32.96
C PHE A 38 18.16 1.94 31.60
N ILE A 39 19.38 2.05 31.06
CA ILE A 39 19.65 2.80 29.81
C ILE A 39 19.16 2.03 28.58
N PHE A 40 19.30 0.70 28.58
CA PHE A 40 18.79 -0.16 27.49
C PHE A 40 17.26 -0.18 27.40
N SER A 41 16.55 -0.01 28.52
CA SER A 41 15.08 0.09 28.54
C SER A 41 14.57 1.39 27.89
N LEU A 42 15.31 2.49 28.03
CA LEU A 42 14.93 3.77 27.43
C LEU A 42 15.19 3.79 25.91
N ALA A 43 16.24 3.12 25.43
CA ALA A 43 16.49 2.98 23.99
C ALA A 43 15.37 2.19 23.29
N THR A 44 14.95 1.05 23.84
CA THR A 44 13.83 0.27 23.29
C THR A 44 12.49 1.01 23.38
N HIS A 45 12.26 1.81 24.42
CA HIS A 45 11.09 2.70 24.48
C HIS A 45 11.16 3.83 23.45
N LEU A 46 12.33 4.41 23.16
CA LEU A 46 12.48 5.43 22.11
C LEU A 46 12.23 4.84 20.71
N GLU A 47 12.66 3.60 20.45
CA GLU A 47 12.36 2.88 19.21
C GLU A 47 10.86 2.57 19.06
N LEU A 48 10.22 2.17 20.17
CA LEU A 48 8.77 1.91 20.22
C LEU A 48 7.95 3.20 20.04
N ILE A 49 8.37 4.30 20.68
CA ILE A 49 7.74 5.62 20.54
C ILE A 49 7.98 6.21 19.15
N ARG A 50 9.13 5.96 18.51
CA ARG A 50 9.36 6.26 17.08
C ARG A 50 8.39 5.50 16.18
N ARG A 51 8.21 4.19 16.40
CA ARG A 51 7.22 3.39 15.65
C ARG A 51 5.80 3.90 15.84
N ILE A 52 5.40 4.22 17.08
CA ILE A 52 4.05 4.76 17.38
C ILE A 52 3.85 6.13 16.71
N ARG A 53 4.88 6.98 16.63
CA ARG A 53 4.82 8.29 15.93
C ARG A 53 4.71 8.22 14.40
N TYR A 54 4.81 7.04 13.79
CA TYR A 54 4.59 6.86 12.34
C TYR A 54 3.20 6.31 11.99
N VAL A 55 2.31 6.14 12.98
CA VAL A 55 0.92 5.67 12.78
C VAL A 55 -0.04 6.87 12.73
N THR A 56 0.21 7.80 11.81
CA THR A 56 -0.64 8.99 11.58
C THR A 56 -1.21 8.98 10.15
N SER A 57 -2.54 9.01 10.04
CA SER A 57 -3.30 9.24 8.80
C SER A 57 -2.88 8.41 7.56
N ASN A 58 -2.85 7.08 7.67
CA ASN A 58 -2.82 6.20 6.50
C ASN A 58 -3.90 5.11 6.61
N LYS A 59 -5.16 5.54 6.79
CA LYS A 59 -6.33 4.67 6.91
C LYS A 59 -6.73 4.08 5.54
N ILE A 60 -6.00 3.01 5.19
CA ILE A 60 -6.38 1.88 4.35
C ILE A 60 -7.79 1.99 3.73
N ARG A 61 -7.85 2.62 2.56
CA ARG A 61 -8.53 2.11 1.37
C ARG A 61 -7.66 2.47 0.17
N ARG A 62 -6.88 1.50 -0.35
CA ARG A 62 -6.19 1.64 -1.65
C ARG A 62 -7.21 1.42 -2.76
N ARG A 63 -8.16 2.35 -2.82
CA ARG A 63 -9.08 2.46 -3.95
C ARG A 63 -8.52 3.56 -4.83
N GLU A 64 -7.42 3.18 -5.47
CA GLU A 64 -6.75 3.91 -6.54
C GLU A 64 -7.74 3.88 -7.72
N MET A 65 -8.69 4.83 -7.74
CA MET A 65 -9.86 4.94 -8.64
C MET A 65 -10.86 3.75 -8.64
N ARG A 66 -10.48 2.57 -8.12
CA ARG A 66 -11.27 1.33 -8.16
C ARG A 66 -12.60 1.36 -7.38
N ASP A 67 -12.90 2.36 -6.54
CA ASP A 67 -14.27 2.56 -6.00
C ASP A 67 -15.21 3.26 -6.96
N ILE A 68 -14.72 4.23 -7.75
CA ILE A 68 -15.57 5.08 -8.60
C ILE A 68 -15.72 4.55 -10.02
N LEU A 69 -15.08 3.42 -10.36
CA LEU A 69 -15.09 2.85 -11.70
C LEU A 69 -16.51 2.54 -12.21
N SER A 70 -17.38 1.96 -11.37
CA SER A 70 -18.76 1.63 -11.75
C SER A 70 -19.62 2.87 -12.03
N ASP A 71 -19.42 3.94 -11.26
CA ASP A 71 -20.15 5.20 -11.45
C ASP A 71 -19.66 5.92 -12.71
N ILE A 72 -18.34 5.96 -12.91
CA ILE A 72 -17.70 6.46 -14.15
C ILE A 72 -18.22 5.70 -15.37
N GLN A 73 -18.24 4.37 -15.33
CA GLN A 73 -18.79 3.54 -16.41
C GLN A 73 -20.25 3.89 -16.71
N SER A 74 -21.09 4.06 -15.68
CA SER A 74 -22.48 4.47 -15.86
C SER A 74 -22.63 5.88 -16.44
N TRP A 75 -21.73 6.82 -16.13
CA TRP A 75 -21.76 8.17 -16.67
C TRP A 75 -21.28 8.21 -18.13
N ILE A 76 -20.22 7.47 -18.47
CA ILE A 76 -19.74 7.32 -19.86
C ILE A 76 -20.81 6.66 -20.73
N ALA A 77 -21.43 5.57 -20.27
CA ALA A 77 -22.52 4.90 -21.00
C ALA A 77 -23.77 5.79 -21.18
N GLY A 78 -24.00 6.75 -20.27
CA GLY A 78 -25.05 7.76 -20.38
C GLY A 78 -24.67 9.01 -21.19
N GLY A 79 -23.42 9.16 -21.63
CA GLY A 79 -22.92 10.37 -22.28
C GLY A 79 -22.74 11.60 -21.37
N GLU A 80 -22.78 11.41 -20.05
CA GLU A 80 -22.66 12.48 -19.05
C GLU A 80 -21.19 12.92 -18.91
N ARG A 81 -20.87 14.15 -19.33
CA ARG A 81 -19.53 14.71 -19.24
C ARG A 81 -19.18 15.06 -17.79
N PHE A 82 -18.05 14.56 -17.32
CA PHE A 82 -17.51 14.86 -15.99
C PHE A 82 -16.01 15.21 -16.04
N ALA A 83 -15.56 15.98 -15.06
CA ALA A 83 -14.14 16.17 -14.78
C ALA A 83 -13.66 15.19 -13.71
N LEU A 84 -12.41 14.76 -13.85
CA LEU A 84 -11.72 13.87 -12.91
C LEU A 84 -10.69 14.68 -12.11
N ALA A 85 -10.81 14.64 -10.79
CA ALA A 85 -9.87 15.21 -9.84
C ALA A 85 -9.05 14.09 -9.19
N ARG A 86 -7.72 14.12 -9.32
CA ARG A 86 -6.79 13.13 -8.77
C ARG A 86 -5.81 13.79 -7.79
N VAL A 87 -5.62 13.19 -6.61
CA VAL A 87 -4.56 13.58 -5.68
C VAL A 87 -3.21 13.17 -6.29
N VAL A 88 -2.44 14.14 -6.77
CA VAL A 88 -1.14 13.90 -7.42
C VAL A 88 0.03 13.99 -6.44
N LYS A 89 -0.09 14.75 -5.35
CA LYS A 89 0.98 14.88 -4.34
C LYS A 89 0.42 15.14 -2.94
N THR A 90 1.13 14.67 -1.92
CA THR A 90 0.76 14.83 -0.51
C THR A 90 1.99 15.06 0.37
N TRP A 91 1.85 15.85 1.43
CA TRP A 91 2.86 16.00 2.49
C TRP A 91 2.21 15.98 3.87
N GLY A 92 2.92 15.45 4.87
CA GLY A 92 2.44 15.35 6.24
C GLY A 92 1.27 14.36 6.37
N SER A 93 0.39 14.59 7.35
CA SER A 93 -0.80 13.77 7.57
C SER A 93 -1.95 14.17 6.63
N ALA A 94 -1.76 13.99 5.32
CA ALA A 94 -2.86 14.10 4.37
C ALA A 94 -3.98 13.09 4.71
N PRO A 95 -5.25 13.41 4.46
CA PRO A 95 -6.39 12.56 4.85
C PRO A 95 -6.75 11.51 3.77
N ARG A 96 -6.22 11.70 2.55
CA ARG A 96 -6.25 10.80 1.40
C ARG A 96 -4.85 10.69 0.82
N GLY A 97 -4.52 9.53 0.24
CA GLY A 97 -3.21 9.28 -0.38
C GLY A 97 -3.15 9.69 -1.85
N VAL A 98 -1.93 9.77 -2.40
CA VAL A 98 -1.70 9.92 -3.84
C VAL A 98 -2.42 8.82 -4.62
N GLY A 99 -3.05 9.18 -5.74
CA GLY A 99 -3.93 8.29 -6.53
C GLY A 99 -5.40 8.27 -6.08
N SER A 100 -5.75 8.88 -4.94
CA SER A 100 -7.16 9.05 -4.56
C SER A 100 -7.88 9.94 -5.57
N ALA A 101 -9.06 9.53 -6.02
CA ALA A 101 -9.79 10.18 -7.10
C ALA A 101 -11.19 10.65 -6.68
N MET A 102 -11.73 11.61 -7.44
CA MET A 102 -13.07 12.16 -7.32
C MET A 102 -13.53 12.57 -8.71
N ALA A 103 -14.75 12.20 -9.10
CA ALA A 103 -15.35 12.58 -10.38
C ALA A 103 -16.58 13.47 -10.16
N VAL A 104 -16.73 14.50 -10.99
CA VAL A 104 -17.75 15.56 -10.82
C VAL A 104 -18.41 15.89 -12.17
N THR A 105 -19.72 15.69 -12.27
CA THR A 105 -20.52 15.97 -13.49
C THR A 105 -20.86 17.45 -13.65
N GLY A 106 -21.38 17.82 -14.83
CA GLY A 106 -21.94 19.17 -15.06
C GLY A 106 -23.09 19.53 -14.12
N ASP A 107 -23.92 18.57 -13.73
CA ASP A 107 -25.02 18.77 -12.77
C ASP A 107 -24.61 18.56 -11.30
N ARG A 108 -23.30 18.58 -11.00
CA ARG A 108 -22.72 18.50 -9.65
C ARG A 108 -23.01 17.18 -8.89
N LYS A 109 -23.28 16.07 -9.59
CA LYS A 109 -23.13 14.73 -8.99
C LYS A 109 -21.64 14.53 -8.67
N VAL A 110 -21.35 13.87 -7.55
CA VAL A 110 -20.00 13.63 -7.06
C VAL A 110 -19.85 12.17 -6.65
N VAL A 111 -18.77 11.53 -7.09
CA VAL A 111 -18.32 10.22 -6.60
C VAL A 111 -16.83 10.27 -6.27
N GLY A 112 -16.40 9.45 -5.31
CA GLY A 112 -15.03 9.49 -4.78
C GLY A 112 -14.80 10.68 -3.85
N SER A 113 -13.53 10.96 -3.52
CA SER A 113 -13.15 12.03 -2.58
C SER A 113 -11.63 12.20 -2.50
N VAL A 114 -11.18 13.46 -2.57
CA VAL A 114 -9.75 13.84 -2.51
C VAL A 114 -9.28 14.30 -1.11
N SER A 115 -10.17 14.55 -0.15
CA SER A 115 -9.76 14.79 1.25
C SER A 115 -10.68 14.22 2.34
N GLY A 116 -11.95 13.93 2.04
CA GLY A 116 -12.97 13.52 3.00
C GLY A 116 -13.84 14.67 3.51
N GLY A 117 -13.83 15.83 2.83
CA GLY A 117 -14.76 16.93 3.05
C GLY A 117 -14.14 18.31 3.28
N CYS A 118 -12.80 18.44 3.34
CA CYS A 118 -12.14 19.72 3.65
C CYS A 118 -11.92 20.61 2.42
N ILE A 119 -11.67 20.04 1.24
CA ILE A 119 -11.33 20.78 0.00
C ILE A 119 -12.29 20.50 -1.16
N GLU A 120 -13.16 19.50 -1.00
CA GLU A 120 -14.11 19.03 -2.01
C GLU A 120 -14.93 20.16 -2.67
N GLY A 121 -15.30 21.21 -1.93
CA GLY A 121 -16.05 22.35 -2.47
C GLY A 121 -15.29 23.15 -3.54
N GLU A 122 -14.02 23.49 -3.32
CA GLU A 122 -13.20 24.17 -4.34
C GLU A 122 -12.89 23.23 -5.51
N VAL A 123 -12.72 21.93 -5.25
CA VAL A 123 -12.48 20.93 -6.29
C VAL A 123 -13.72 20.76 -7.20
N ILE A 124 -14.94 20.94 -6.68
CA ILE A 124 -16.17 20.97 -7.48
C ILE A 124 -16.25 22.23 -8.37
N GLU A 125 -15.90 23.41 -7.85
CA GLU A 125 -15.89 24.63 -8.68
C GLU A 125 -14.76 24.62 -9.71
N ALA A 126 -13.59 24.06 -9.39
CA ALA A 126 -12.54 23.77 -10.36
C ALA A 126 -13.00 22.79 -11.44
N ALA A 127 -13.64 21.67 -11.06
CA ALA A 127 -14.20 20.71 -12.00
C ALA A 127 -15.21 21.36 -12.97
N ARG A 128 -16.03 22.31 -12.50
CA ARG A 128 -16.91 23.11 -13.35
C ARG A 128 -16.13 23.99 -14.33
N ARG A 129 -15.11 24.73 -13.88
CA ARG A 129 -14.24 25.57 -14.74
C ARG A 129 -13.52 24.72 -15.81
N VAL A 130 -13.10 23.50 -15.46
CA VAL A 130 -12.48 22.52 -16.37
C VAL A 130 -13.49 21.96 -17.39
N LEU A 131 -14.72 21.67 -16.97
CA LEU A 131 -15.80 21.21 -17.88
C LEU A 131 -16.22 22.26 -18.92
N GLU A 132 -16.22 23.54 -18.50
CA GLU A 132 -16.56 24.71 -19.32
C GLU A 132 -15.43 25.11 -20.28
N SER A 133 -14.17 25.10 -19.82
CA SER A 133 -13.02 25.57 -20.60
C SER A 133 -12.26 24.48 -21.37
N GLY A 134 -12.40 23.21 -20.97
CA GLY A 134 -11.61 22.09 -21.48
C GLY A 134 -10.14 22.06 -21.04
N ARG A 135 -9.66 23.07 -20.28
CA ARG A 135 -8.26 23.16 -19.82
C ARG A 135 -8.17 22.64 -18.38
N PRO A 136 -7.19 21.79 -18.03
CA PRO A 136 -7.08 21.25 -16.68
C PRO A 136 -6.49 22.26 -15.69
N GLU A 137 -6.85 22.12 -14.41
CA GLU A 137 -6.35 22.95 -13.31
C GLU A 137 -5.49 22.13 -12.32
N TRP A 138 -4.41 22.74 -11.81
CA TRP A 138 -3.58 22.15 -10.77
C TRP A 138 -3.72 22.95 -9.46
N LEU A 139 -4.51 22.41 -8.54
CA LEU A 139 -4.84 23.02 -7.26
C LEU A 139 -3.81 22.64 -6.19
N ARG A 140 -3.45 23.61 -5.33
CA ARG A 140 -2.49 23.43 -4.23
C ARG A 140 -3.14 23.80 -2.90
N PHE A 141 -3.40 22.81 -2.05
CA PHE A 141 -4.02 23.00 -0.73
C PHE A 141 -2.99 22.83 0.40
N GLY A 142 -3.04 23.74 1.36
CA GLY A 142 -2.20 23.71 2.55
C GLY A 142 -3.00 23.56 3.85
N VAL A 143 -2.30 23.72 4.96
CA VAL A 143 -2.92 24.06 6.24
C VAL A 143 -3.44 25.49 6.12
N SER A 144 -4.68 25.74 6.54
CA SER A 144 -5.21 27.09 6.71
C SER A 144 -4.62 27.70 7.99
N ASP A 145 -3.84 28.77 7.86
CA ASP A 145 -3.52 29.63 9.00
C ASP A 145 -4.82 30.30 9.50
N GLU A 146 -5.05 30.36 10.82
CA GLU A 146 -6.31 30.84 11.42
C GLU A 146 -6.66 32.31 11.08
N THR A 147 -5.71 33.05 10.49
CA THR A 147 -5.87 34.43 10.03
C THR A 147 -6.23 34.57 8.55
N ALA A 148 -6.25 33.47 7.77
CA ALA A 148 -6.55 33.46 6.35
C ALA A 148 -7.89 32.78 6.04
N TRP A 149 -8.74 33.44 5.24
CA TRP A 149 -10.00 32.90 4.73
C TRP A 149 -9.80 31.87 3.58
N SER A 150 -8.76 31.03 3.67
CA SER A 150 -8.42 30.03 2.65
C SER A 150 -8.97 28.65 2.99
N VAL A 151 -9.49 27.96 1.97
CA VAL A 151 -9.91 26.55 2.07
C VAL A 151 -8.65 25.69 2.32
N GLY A 152 -8.62 24.97 3.45
CA GLY A 152 -7.41 24.31 3.92
C GLY A 152 -7.67 23.02 4.72
N LEU A 153 -6.59 22.31 5.01
CA LEU A 153 -6.60 20.98 5.59
C LEU A 153 -6.48 21.00 7.12
N THR A 154 -7.57 20.69 7.80
CA THR A 154 -7.66 20.57 9.28
C THR A 154 -6.71 19.52 9.88
N CYS A 155 -6.25 18.57 9.09
CA CYS A 155 -5.33 17.50 9.50
C CYS A 155 -3.83 17.89 9.47
N GLY A 156 -3.49 19.15 9.17
CA GLY A 156 -2.11 19.63 9.17
C GLY A 156 -1.25 19.16 7.99
N GLY A 157 -1.86 18.58 6.95
CA GLY A 157 -1.19 18.15 5.72
C GLY A 157 -1.11 19.24 4.64
N LYS A 158 -0.46 18.90 3.52
CA LYS A 158 -0.61 19.59 2.23
C LYS A 158 -1.01 18.58 1.16
N VAL A 159 -1.84 18.98 0.20
CA VAL A 159 -2.36 18.13 -0.88
C VAL A 159 -2.33 18.92 -2.19
N GLU A 160 -1.88 18.29 -3.26
CA GLU A 160 -2.06 18.80 -4.63
C GLU A 160 -3.05 17.91 -5.38
N VAL A 161 -3.99 18.56 -6.05
CA VAL A 161 -5.03 17.91 -6.86
C VAL A 161 -4.90 18.41 -8.29
N PHE A 162 -4.80 17.50 -9.25
CA PHE A 162 -4.93 17.81 -10.67
C PHE A 162 -6.38 17.51 -11.09
N VAL A 163 -7.01 18.46 -11.79
CA VAL A 163 -8.42 18.37 -12.22
C VAL A 163 -8.47 18.52 -13.73
N GLU A 164 -8.96 17.51 -14.43
CA GLU A 164 -8.98 17.44 -15.90
C GLU A 164 -10.33 16.99 -16.45
N LEU A 165 -10.62 17.31 -17.71
CA LEU A 165 -11.75 16.67 -18.39
C LEU A 165 -11.41 15.18 -18.58
N HIS A 166 -12.32 14.28 -18.22
CA HIS A 166 -12.04 12.85 -18.26
C HIS A 166 -11.64 12.38 -19.69
N PRO A 167 -10.63 11.51 -19.86
CA PRO A 167 -10.10 11.14 -21.19
C PRO A 167 -11.15 10.66 -22.20
N ALA A 168 -12.21 10.00 -21.74
CA ALA A 168 -13.35 9.57 -22.57
C ALA A 168 -14.12 10.72 -23.26
N PHE A 169 -13.86 11.99 -22.89
CA PHE A 169 -14.52 13.19 -23.44
C PHE A 169 -13.55 14.26 -23.95
N THR A 170 -12.24 14.00 -24.02
CA THR A 170 -11.28 14.95 -24.62
C THR A 170 -11.27 14.82 -26.14
N SER A 171 -10.54 15.70 -26.82
CA SER A 171 -10.24 15.59 -28.26
C SER A 171 -8.76 15.30 -28.53
N HIS A 172 -8.04 14.79 -27.52
CA HIS A 172 -6.62 14.46 -27.67
C HIS A 172 -6.44 13.08 -28.32
N PRO A 173 -5.42 12.89 -29.18
CA PRO A 173 -5.15 11.59 -29.78
C PRO A 173 -5.03 10.49 -28.73
N ASN A 174 -5.70 9.37 -28.98
CA ASN A 174 -5.65 8.12 -28.22
C ASN A 174 -6.21 8.18 -26.78
N ASP A 175 -6.66 9.33 -26.27
CA ASP A 175 -7.21 9.46 -24.90
C ASP A 175 -8.41 8.51 -24.63
N GLY A 176 -9.28 8.31 -25.62
CA GLY A 176 -10.41 7.38 -25.52
C GLY A 176 -10.02 5.90 -25.55
N GLU A 177 -9.00 5.55 -26.33
CA GLU A 177 -8.40 4.20 -26.38
C GLU A 177 -7.67 3.89 -25.06
N ILE A 178 -6.91 4.87 -24.56
CA ILE A 178 -6.28 4.85 -23.24
C ILE A 178 -7.31 4.64 -22.13
N TRP A 179 -8.47 5.30 -22.18
CA TRP A 179 -9.53 5.00 -21.22
C TRP A 179 -10.01 3.55 -21.34
N GLN A 180 -10.32 3.07 -22.55
CA GLN A 180 -10.83 1.71 -22.76
C GLN A 180 -9.85 0.63 -22.29
N HIS A 181 -8.55 0.79 -22.56
CA HIS A 181 -7.52 -0.15 -22.12
C HIS A 181 -7.29 -0.07 -20.60
N LEU A 182 -7.40 1.11 -19.98
CA LEU A 182 -7.34 1.27 -18.52
C LEU A 182 -8.57 0.63 -17.83
N GLU A 183 -9.77 0.88 -18.34
CA GLU A 183 -11.01 0.28 -17.86
C GLU A 183 -10.96 -1.25 -17.93
N GLN A 184 -10.51 -1.80 -19.07
CA GLN A 184 -10.33 -3.22 -19.28
C GLN A 184 -9.32 -3.82 -18.29
N ALA A 185 -8.13 -3.23 -18.16
CA ALA A 185 -7.08 -3.70 -17.25
C ALA A 185 -7.53 -3.69 -15.77
N LEU A 186 -8.21 -2.62 -15.34
CA LEU A 186 -8.78 -2.53 -14.00
C LEU A 186 -9.85 -3.61 -13.76
N THR A 187 -10.66 -3.93 -14.78
CA THR A 187 -11.73 -4.94 -14.73
C THR A 187 -11.17 -6.37 -14.72
N THR A 188 -10.18 -6.68 -15.57
CA THR A 188 -9.54 -8.00 -15.68
C THR A 188 -8.50 -8.29 -14.59
N ASN A 189 -8.14 -7.29 -13.77
CA ASN A 189 -7.06 -7.37 -12.79
C ASN A 189 -5.67 -7.56 -13.42
N GLN A 190 -5.46 -6.98 -14.60
CA GLN A 190 -4.13 -6.75 -15.18
C GLN A 190 -3.51 -5.51 -14.51
N PRO A 191 -2.20 -5.50 -14.23
CA PRO A 191 -1.50 -4.33 -13.72
C PRO A 191 -1.32 -3.33 -14.84
N VAL A 192 -1.44 -2.05 -14.52
CA VAL A 192 -1.27 -0.97 -15.50
C VAL A 192 -0.79 0.29 -14.79
N VAL A 193 0.07 1.05 -15.48
CA VAL A 193 0.53 2.35 -15.01
C VAL A 193 0.04 3.41 -15.97
N TRP A 194 -0.76 4.34 -15.46
CA TRP A 194 -1.31 5.47 -16.23
C TRP A 194 -0.52 6.73 -15.93
N LEU A 195 0.14 7.27 -16.95
CA LEU A 195 0.91 8.50 -16.85
C LEU A 195 0.10 9.68 -17.41
N THR A 196 0.31 10.86 -16.86
CA THR A 196 -0.36 12.10 -17.28
C THR A 196 0.62 13.27 -17.25
N ARG A 197 0.68 14.04 -18.34
CA ARG A 197 1.38 15.34 -18.35
C ARG A 197 0.60 16.35 -17.50
N LEU A 198 1.22 16.91 -16.47
CA LEU A 198 0.62 17.93 -15.61
C LEU A 198 0.80 19.36 -16.18
N GLN A 199 0.66 19.50 -17.50
CA GLN A 199 0.77 20.77 -18.23
C GLN A 199 -0.56 21.13 -18.91
N PRO A 200 -1.24 22.23 -18.51
CA PRO A 200 -2.53 22.61 -19.09
C PRO A 200 -2.50 22.96 -20.59
N ASP A 201 -1.34 23.36 -21.11
CA ASP A 201 -1.16 23.68 -22.54
C ASP A 201 -0.65 22.49 -23.37
N ARG A 202 -0.29 21.39 -22.70
CA ARG A 202 0.22 20.16 -23.32
C ARG A 202 -0.28 18.91 -22.57
N PRO A 203 -1.60 18.75 -22.36
CA PRO A 203 -2.15 17.54 -21.76
C PRO A 203 -1.86 16.32 -22.63
N GLY A 204 -1.99 15.14 -22.03
CA GLY A 204 -1.85 13.88 -22.74
C GLY A 204 -1.48 12.73 -21.81
N HIS A 205 -1.88 11.54 -22.22
CA HIS A 205 -1.80 10.33 -21.42
C HIS A 205 -0.92 9.28 -22.08
N LEU A 206 -0.47 8.32 -21.28
CA LEU A 206 0.19 7.09 -21.73
C LEU A 206 -0.17 5.97 -20.76
N LEU A 207 -0.50 4.78 -21.26
CA LEU A 207 -0.54 3.57 -20.46
C LEU A 207 0.73 2.76 -20.70
N ILE A 208 1.27 2.17 -19.63
CA ILE A 208 2.33 1.17 -19.69
C ILE A 208 1.83 -0.09 -18.97
N PHE A 209 1.91 -1.23 -19.65
CA PHE A 209 1.70 -2.54 -19.05
C PHE A 209 3.06 -3.09 -18.57
N PRO A 210 3.27 -3.27 -17.26
CA PRO A 210 4.60 -3.60 -16.72
C PRO A 210 5.08 -4.98 -17.15
N ASP A 211 4.17 -5.96 -17.18
CA ASP A 211 4.43 -7.38 -17.42
C ASP A 211 4.65 -7.67 -18.91
N ASP A 212 3.73 -7.22 -19.77
CA ASP A 212 3.63 -7.63 -21.18
C ASP A 212 4.49 -6.78 -22.13
N ALA A 213 5.12 -5.71 -21.61
CA ALA A 213 5.86 -4.68 -22.36
C ALA A 213 5.04 -3.87 -23.39
N GLU A 214 3.71 -4.01 -23.37
CA GLU A 214 2.75 -3.25 -24.14
C GLU A 214 2.52 -1.83 -23.58
N GLU A 215 2.00 -0.93 -24.41
CA GLU A 215 1.69 0.45 -24.06
C GLU A 215 0.54 1.00 -24.92
N THR A 216 -0.08 2.12 -24.53
CA THR A 216 -1.16 2.77 -25.29
C THR A 216 -1.02 4.28 -25.21
N GLY A 217 -1.09 4.95 -26.37
CA GLY A 217 -0.64 6.33 -26.56
C GLY A 217 0.80 6.41 -27.09
N ASP A 218 1.21 7.60 -27.52
CA ASP A 218 2.62 7.88 -27.86
C ASP A 218 3.04 9.27 -27.38
N TRP A 219 4.20 9.34 -26.72
CA TRP A 219 4.86 10.57 -26.30
C TRP A 219 6.16 10.86 -27.11
N GLY A 220 6.37 10.13 -28.21
CA GLY A 220 7.52 10.25 -29.10
C GLY A 220 8.81 9.88 -28.40
N ARG A 221 9.80 10.80 -28.41
CA ARG A 221 11.12 10.56 -27.79
C ARG A 221 11.09 10.28 -26.27
N TRP A 222 9.96 10.48 -25.60
CA TRP A 222 9.81 10.21 -24.18
C TRP A 222 9.26 8.82 -23.86
N THR A 223 8.65 8.11 -24.80
CA THR A 223 7.86 6.90 -24.53
C THR A 223 8.72 5.82 -23.85
N SER A 224 9.99 5.68 -24.24
CA SER A 224 10.98 4.82 -23.59
C SER A 224 11.31 5.22 -22.14
N THR A 225 11.56 6.51 -21.88
CA THR A 225 11.81 7.06 -20.54
C THR A 225 10.59 6.91 -19.64
N ALA A 226 9.40 7.14 -20.18
CA ALA A 226 8.12 6.98 -19.49
C ALA A 226 7.87 5.51 -19.11
N ARG A 227 8.15 4.55 -20.01
CA ARG A 227 8.06 3.10 -19.76
C ARG A 227 8.97 2.65 -18.62
N GLU A 228 10.20 3.16 -18.57
CA GLU A 228 11.14 2.84 -17.49
C GLU A 228 10.71 3.44 -16.15
N LEU A 229 10.31 4.71 -16.11
CA LEU A 229 9.78 5.36 -14.90
C LEU A 229 8.50 4.65 -14.39
N ALA A 230 7.64 4.18 -15.29
CA ALA A 230 6.44 3.41 -14.96
C ALA A 230 6.78 2.08 -14.30
N ARG A 231 7.73 1.29 -14.86
CA ARG A 231 8.21 0.04 -14.25
C ARG A 231 8.82 0.26 -12.87
N GLN A 232 9.62 1.33 -12.71
CA GLN A 232 10.21 1.67 -11.42
C GLN A 232 9.17 2.09 -10.37
N ALA A 233 8.07 2.73 -10.76
CA ALA A 233 6.95 3.06 -9.88
C ALA A 233 6.11 1.82 -9.54
N TYR A 234 5.87 0.94 -10.53
CA TYR A 234 5.17 -0.33 -10.37
C TYR A 234 5.89 -1.25 -9.36
N ALA A 235 7.21 -1.43 -9.50
CA ALA A 235 8.01 -2.24 -8.57
C ALA A 235 8.07 -1.69 -7.12
N ARG A 236 7.71 -0.41 -6.91
CA ARG A 236 7.53 0.20 -5.58
C ARG A 236 6.06 0.16 -5.12
N ARG A 237 5.14 -0.19 -6.02
CA ARG A 237 3.68 -0.06 -5.93
C ARG A 237 3.27 1.33 -5.44
N GLU A 238 3.92 2.38 -5.96
CA GLU A 238 3.81 3.77 -5.48
C GLU A 238 3.47 4.75 -6.62
N SER A 239 2.28 5.36 -6.55
CA SER A 239 1.89 6.49 -7.41
C SER A 239 2.60 7.78 -6.98
N THR A 240 3.14 8.54 -7.92
CA THR A 240 4.03 9.68 -7.62
C THR A 240 4.11 10.71 -8.77
N ILE A 241 4.71 11.89 -8.52
CA ILE A 241 5.10 12.84 -9.58
C ILE A 241 6.60 12.70 -9.84
N THR A 242 6.96 12.64 -11.12
CA THR A 242 8.34 12.78 -11.62
C THR A 242 8.39 13.88 -12.69
N GLU A 243 9.55 14.11 -13.28
CA GLU A 243 9.72 15.03 -14.41
C GLU A 243 10.36 14.29 -15.60
N ILE A 244 9.96 14.64 -16.82
CA ILE A 244 10.60 14.20 -18.07
C ILE A 244 10.99 15.46 -18.85
N GLU A 245 12.29 15.63 -19.10
CA GLU A 245 12.87 16.86 -19.71
C GLU A 245 12.46 18.17 -19.01
N GLY A 246 12.07 18.11 -17.73
CA GLY A 246 11.61 19.25 -16.93
C GLY A 246 10.10 19.55 -17.00
N GLU A 247 9.32 18.78 -17.77
CA GLU A 247 7.86 18.82 -17.66
C GLU A 247 7.38 17.84 -16.57
N PRO A 248 6.47 18.24 -15.68
CA PRO A 248 5.97 17.38 -14.60
C PRO A 248 4.98 16.32 -15.13
N VAL A 249 5.20 15.07 -14.70
CA VAL A 249 4.40 13.90 -15.07
C VAL A 249 3.91 13.21 -13.80
N PHE A 250 2.60 13.02 -13.69
CA PHE A 250 2.02 12.12 -12.69
C PHE A 250 2.07 10.68 -13.20
N ILE A 251 2.44 9.75 -12.33
CA ILE A 251 2.45 8.31 -12.56
C ILE A 251 1.47 7.68 -11.57
N HIS A 252 0.33 7.22 -12.08
CA HIS A 252 -0.69 6.51 -11.32
C HIS A 252 -0.49 5.00 -11.51
N VAL A 253 -0.04 4.31 -10.45
CA VAL A 253 0.18 2.87 -10.46
C VAL A 253 -1.09 2.14 -10.02
N PHE A 254 -1.61 1.24 -10.85
CA PHE A 254 -2.69 0.33 -10.49
C PHE A 254 -2.14 -1.11 -10.45
N PRO A 255 -1.80 -1.64 -9.25
CA PRO A 255 -1.32 -3.01 -9.13
C PRO A 255 -2.46 -4.03 -9.28
N ARG A 256 -2.09 -5.31 -9.30
CA ARG A 256 -3.07 -6.40 -9.15
C ARG A 256 -3.62 -6.37 -7.71
N LYS A 257 -4.82 -6.93 -7.51
CA LYS A 257 -5.38 -7.20 -6.18
C LYS A 257 -4.43 -8.10 -5.40
N ASP A 258 -4.15 -7.77 -4.15
CA ASP A 258 -3.35 -8.63 -3.27
C ASP A 258 -4.06 -9.97 -3.05
N ARG A 259 -3.36 -11.09 -3.25
CA ARG A 259 -3.93 -12.43 -3.11
C ARG A 259 -3.38 -13.14 -1.87
N LEU A 260 -4.26 -13.62 -0.99
CA LEU A 260 -3.91 -14.48 0.14
C LEU A 260 -4.23 -15.94 -0.16
N LEU A 261 -3.19 -16.74 -0.38
CA LEU A 261 -3.27 -18.21 -0.43
C LEU A 261 -3.25 -18.77 0.99
N VAL A 262 -4.32 -19.46 1.39
CA VAL A 262 -4.43 -20.12 2.69
C VAL A 262 -4.31 -21.62 2.49
N ILE A 263 -3.11 -22.17 2.74
CA ILE A 263 -2.83 -23.60 2.60
C ILE A 263 -3.29 -24.30 3.88
N GLY A 264 -4.42 -25.00 3.79
CA GLY A 264 -5.08 -25.70 4.89
C GLY A 264 -6.35 -25.01 5.37
N ALA A 265 -7.44 -25.76 5.47
CA ALA A 265 -8.73 -25.35 6.03
C ALA A 265 -8.82 -25.64 7.54
N ALA A 266 -7.77 -25.31 8.29
CA ALA A 266 -7.73 -25.41 9.75
C ALA A 266 -8.75 -24.48 10.45
N HIS A 267 -8.94 -24.63 11.76
CA HIS A 267 -9.83 -23.74 12.53
C HIS A 267 -9.35 -22.27 12.56
N ILE A 268 -8.04 -22.02 12.35
CA ILE A 268 -7.45 -20.68 12.23
C ILE A 268 -7.81 -20.04 10.87
N SER A 269 -8.02 -20.85 9.83
CA SER A 269 -8.35 -20.39 8.48
C SER A 269 -9.68 -19.64 8.44
N ILE A 270 -10.63 -19.98 9.31
CA ILE A 270 -11.97 -19.38 9.35
C ILE A 270 -11.92 -17.88 9.71
N PRO A 271 -11.35 -17.46 10.85
CA PRO A 271 -11.14 -16.03 11.14
C PRO A 271 -10.09 -15.39 10.21
N LEU A 272 -9.09 -16.14 9.71
CA LEU A 272 -8.10 -15.60 8.77
C LEU A 272 -8.74 -15.15 7.45
N VAL A 273 -9.59 -15.99 6.84
CA VAL A 273 -10.36 -15.64 5.64
C VAL A 273 -11.20 -14.39 5.91
N LYS A 274 -11.94 -14.34 7.03
CA LYS A 274 -12.74 -13.15 7.38
C LYS A 274 -11.90 -11.87 7.44
N PHE A 275 -10.76 -11.89 8.13
CA PHE A 275 -9.91 -10.70 8.24
C PHE A 275 -9.26 -10.32 6.90
N ALA A 276 -8.87 -11.30 6.09
CA ALA A 276 -8.28 -11.04 4.76
C ALA A 276 -9.30 -10.41 3.79
N ARG A 277 -10.55 -10.89 3.78
CA ARG A 277 -11.64 -10.31 2.97
C ARG A 277 -11.97 -8.87 3.41
N GLU A 278 -12.03 -8.60 4.71
CA GLU A 278 -12.22 -7.24 5.26
C GLU A 278 -11.04 -6.30 4.90
N LEU A 279 -9.84 -6.86 4.71
CA LEU A 279 -8.62 -6.13 4.33
C LEU A 279 -8.40 -6.05 2.80
N GLU A 280 -9.47 -6.31 2.03
CA GLU A 280 -9.57 -6.20 0.56
C GLU A 280 -8.63 -7.15 -0.23
N PHE A 281 -8.28 -8.33 0.33
CA PHE A 281 -7.58 -9.40 -0.40
C PHE A 281 -8.54 -10.28 -1.22
N GLU A 282 -8.06 -10.78 -2.36
CA GLU A 282 -8.57 -12.03 -2.97
C GLU A 282 -8.08 -13.21 -2.11
N VAL A 283 -8.96 -14.10 -1.68
CA VAL A 283 -8.61 -15.20 -0.77
C VAL A 283 -8.91 -16.54 -1.40
N VAL A 284 -7.85 -17.36 -1.52
CA VAL A 284 -7.90 -18.71 -2.10
C VAL A 284 -7.51 -19.71 -1.01
N VAL A 285 -8.44 -20.56 -0.59
CA VAL A 285 -8.19 -21.63 0.38
C VAL A 285 -7.91 -22.93 -0.34
N ILE A 286 -6.78 -23.58 -0.05
CA ILE A 286 -6.36 -24.85 -0.67
C ILE A 286 -6.20 -25.90 0.42
N ASP A 287 -7.01 -26.95 0.40
CA ASP A 287 -6.82 -28.12 1.28
C ASP A 287 -7.33 -29.40 0.59
N PRO A 288 -6.45 -30.37 0.24
CA PRO A 288 -6.86 -31.61 -0.43
C PRO A 288 -7.77 -32.51 0.43
N ARG A 289 -7.93 -32.20 1.72
CA ARG A 289 -8.79 -32.94 2.65
C ARG A 289 -10.20 -32.37 2.61
N GLY A 290 -11.01 -32.81 1.65
CA GLY A 290 -12.37 -32.29 1.38
C GLY A 290 -13.31 -32.17 2.58
N VAL A 291 -13.14 -33.00 3.62
CA VAL A 291 -13.88 -32.92 4.91
C VAL A 291 -13.68 -31.58 5.64
N PHE A 292 -12.54 -30.91 5.44
CA PHE A 292 -12.27 -29.58 5.98
C PHE A 292 -12.59 -28.46 4.97
N ALA A 293 -12.41 -28.70 3.68
CA ALA A 293 -12.66 -27.71 2.62
C ALA A 293 -14.14 -27.66 2.18
N THR A 294 -15.05 -27.41 3.13
CA THR A 294 -16.49 -27.21 2.88
C THR A 294 -16.90 -25.75 3.09
N ARG A 295 -17.91 -25.25 2.37
CA ARG A 295 -18.30 -23.83 2.39
C ARG A 295 -18.95 -23.40 3.71
N GLU A 296 -19.65 -24.32 4.35
CA GLU A 296 -20.42 -24.12 5.59
C GLU A 296 -19.52 -23.77 6.77
N ARG A 297 -18.23 -24.14 6.70
CA ARG A 297 -17.21 -23.79 7.70
C ARG A 297 -16.72 -22.34 7.60
N PHE A 298 -17.09 -21.60 6.56
CA PHE A 298 -16.64 -20.22 6.30
C PHE A 298 -17.83 -19.24 6.26
N PRO A 299 -18.26 -18.67 7.41
CA PRO A 299 -19.36 -17.70 7.47
C PRO A 299 -19.14 -16.42 6.65
N VAL A 300 -17.87 -16.09 6.37
CA VAL A 300 -17.47 -15.22 5.27
C VAL A 300 -16.70 -16.11 4.29
N PRO A 301 -17.21 -16.36 3.07
CA PRO A 301 -16.57 -17.27 2.14
C PRO A 301 -15.27 -16.67 1.57
N PRO A 302 -14.26 -17.51 1.27
CA PRO A 302 -13.17 -17.12 0.39
C PRO A 302 -13.69 -16.98 -1.06
N ASP A 303 -12.95 -16.28 -1.93
CA ASP A 303 -13.26 -16.19 -3.35
C ASP A 303 -13.17 -17.56 -4.03
N GLN A 304 -12.19 -18.37 -3.59
CA GLN A 304 -11.98 -19.73 -4.08
C GLN A 304 -11.71 -20.71 -2.92
N LEU A 305 -12.26 -21.93 -3.03
CA LEU A 305 -12.06 -23.02 -2.08
C LEU A 305 -11.78 -24.29 -2.87
N ILE A 306 -10.53 -24.76 -2.83
CA ILE A 306 -9.99 -25.75 -3.76
C ILE A 306 -9.58 -27.02 -3.00
N THR A 307 -10.13 -28.16 -3.42
CA THR A 307 -9.95 -29.48 -2.80
C THR A 307 -8.87 -30.35 -3.47
N GLN A 308 -8.00 -29.73 -4.28
CA GLN A 308 -6.88 -30.37 -4.96
C GLN A 308 -5.56 -30.17 -4.19
N TRP A 309 -4.50 -30.88 -4.60
CA TRP A 309 -3.19 -30.79 -3.97
C TRP A 309 -2.41 -29.53 -4.41
N PRO A 310 -1.55 -28.95 -3.54
CA PRO A 310 -0.83 -27.70 -3.85
C PRO A 310 0.07 -27.77 -5.09
N ASP A 311 0.69 -28.92 -5.38
CA ASP A 311 1.55 -29.13 -6.57
C ASP A 311 0.79 -28.94 -7.90
N ARG A 312 -0.53 -29.15 -7.89
CA ARG A 312 -1.38 -29.00 -9.08
C ARG A 312 -1.87 -27.58 -9.26
N VAL A 313 -2.34 -26.96 -8.17
CA VAL A 313 -3.05 -25.68 -8.26
C VAL A 313 -2.15 -24.47 -8.20
N LEU A 314 -1.00 -24.54 -7.51
CA LEU A 314 -0.11 -23.38 -7.39
C LEU A 314 0.50 -22.94 -8.75
N PRO A 315 0.90 -23.85 -9.66
CA PRO A 315 1.29 -23.46 -11.03
C PRO A 315 0.16 -22.77 -11.81
N GLU A 316 -1.07 -23.27 -11.72
CA GLU A 316 -2.24 -22.75 -12.45
C GLU A 316 -2.72 -21.40 -11.92
N LEU A 317 -2.52 -21.11 -10.63
CA LEU A 317 -2.95 -19.86 -10.00
C LEU A 317 -2.09 -18.63 -10.35
N GLY A 318 -0.89 -18.81 -10.92
CA GLY A 318 0.01 -17.70 -11.28
C GLY A 318 0.52 -16.93 -10.07
N VAL A 319 1.36 -17.57 -9.24
CA VAL A 319 1.90 -16.98 -8.01
C VAL A 319 3.01 -15.97 -8.31
N ASN A 320 2.78 -14.73 -7.90
CA ASN A 320 3.57 -13.56 -8.27
C ASN A 320 3.89 -12.65 -7.05
N GLU A 321 4.43 -11.45 -7.31
CA GLU A 321 4.79 -10.44 -6.31
C GLU A 321 3.59 -9.90 -5.51
N ASP A 322 2.39 -9.94 -6.06
CA ASP A 322 1.14 -9.59 -5.36
C ASP A 322 0.51 -10.75 -4.58
N THR A 323 1.19 -11.91 -4.52
CA THR A 323 0.73 -13.11 -3.80
C THR A 323 1.41 -13.31 -2.44
N TYR A 324 0.58 -13.59 -1.44
CA TYR A 324 0.93 -13.82 -0.04
C TYR A 324 0.44 -15.23 0.35
N ALA A 325 1.31 -16.08 0.92
CA ALA A 325 0.96 -17.43 1.32
C ALA A 325 1.01 -17.61 2.85
N VAL A 326 0.01 -18.30 3.41
CA VAL A 326 -0.06 -18.70 4.82
C VAL A 326 -0.36 -20.19 4.92
N LEU A 327 0.55 -20.95 5.53
CA LEU A 327 0.46 -22.40 5.68
C LEU A 327 0.04 -22.79 7.09
N LEU A 328 -1.06 -23.55 7.19
CA LEU A 328 -1.80 -23.83 8.42
C LEU A 328 -2.06 -25.33 8.68
N THR A 329 -1.55 -26.26 7.85
CA THR A 329 -1.92 -27.68 7.97
C THR A 329 -1.17 -28.43 9.07
N HIS A 330 0.08 -28.05 9.33
CA HIS A 330 1.09 -28.81 10.09
C HIS A 330 1.45 -30.19 9.52
N ASP A 331 0.84 -30.66 8.44
CA ASP A 331 1.15 -31.93 7.78
C ASP A 331 2.20 -31.69 6.69
N PRO A 332 3.42 -32.26 6.80
CA PRO A 332 4.45 -32.17 5.76
C PRO A 332 3.95 -32.54 4.35
N LYS A 333 2.96 -33.45 4.24
CA LYS A 333 2.39 -33.87 2.95
C LYS A 333 1.65 -32.75 2.21
N ILE A 334 1.27 -31.67 2.89
CA ILE A 334 0.58 -30.52 2.30
C ILE A 334 1.44 -29.25 2.48
N ASP A 335 1.96 -29.01 3.68
CA ASP A 335 2.81 -27.85 3.97
C ASP A 335 4.08 -27.84 3.10
N ASP A 336 4.82 -28.95 3.03
CA ASP A 336 6.11 -28.96 2.33
C ASP A 336 5.91 -29.02 0.81
N VAL A 337 4.87 -29.69 0.32
CA VAL A 337 4.48 -29.71 -1.10
C VAL A 337 4.16 -28.30 -1.59
N ALA A 338 3.45 -27.49 -0.80
CA ALA A 338 3.22 -26.08 -1.11
C ALA A 338 4.53 -25.27 -1.07
N LEU A 339 5.39 -25.48 -0.07
CA LEU A 339 6.67 -24.78 0.05
C LEU A 339 7.62 -25.08 -1.11
N HIS A 340 7.64 -26.31 -1.62
CA HIS A 340 8.52 -26.69 -2.74
C HIS A 340 8.29 -25.85 -4.00
N TYR A 341 7.06 -25.37 -4.20
CA TYR A 341 6.73 -24.40 -5.24
C TYR A 341 6.94 -22.95 -4.74
N LEU A 342 6.32 -22.60 -3.59
CA LEU A 342 6.27 -21.21 -3.11
C LEU A 342 7.65 -20.59 -2.89
N LEU A 343 8.63 -21.34 -2.36
CA LEU A 343 9.98 -20.83 -2.09
C LEU A 343 10.78 -20.45 -3.35
N ARG A 344 10.32 -20.90 -4.54
CA ARG A 344 10.88 -20.61 -5.87
C ARG A 344 10.00 -19.68 -6.73
N SER A 345 8.77 -19.40 -6.28
CA SER A 345 7.86 -18.40 -6.87
C SER A 345 8.20 -16.97 -6.42
N GLU A 346 7.60 -15.96 -7.03
CA GLU A 346 7.83 -14.54 -6.67
C GLU A 346 6.99 -14.04 -5.47
N ALA A 347 6.28 -14.94 -4.78
CA ALA A 347 5.45 -14.62 -3.61
C ALA A 347 6.14 -13.70 -2.59
N ALA A 348 5.59 -12.49 -2.40
CA ALA A 348 6.13 -11.48 -1.50
C ALA A 348 6.10 -11.87 -0.01
N TYR A 349 5.32 -12.89 0.35
CA TYR A 349 5.23 -13.37 1.72
C TYR A 349 4.94 -14.87 1.79
N ILE A 350 5.68 -15.59 2.64
CA ILE A 350 5.50 -17.02 2.89
C ILE A 350 5.51 -17.25 4.41
N GLY A 351 4.34 -17.23 5.04
CA GLY A 351 4.18 -17.49 6.48
C GLY A 351 3.80 -18.94 6.75
N ALA A 352 4.42 -19.62 7.73
CA ALA A 352 4.16 -21.04 7.97
C ALA A 352 4.02 -21.41 9.46
N LEU A 353 2.81 -21.78 9.88
CA LEU A 353 2.43 -22.05 11.27
C LEU A 353 3.24 -23.18 11.90
N GLY A 354 3.58 -23.01 13.18
CA GLY A 354 4.26 -24.02 13.98
C GLY A 354 5.07 -23.42 15.12
N SER A 355 5.31 -24.20 16.17
CA SER A 355 6.28 -23.83 17.22
C SER A 355 7.68 -23.66 16.64
N ARG A 356 8.60 -22.99 17.36
CA ARG A 356 10.03 -22.91 16.98
C ARG A 356 10.63 -24.31 16.72
N LYS A 357 10.22 -25.33 17.46
CA LYS A 357 10.59 -26.76 17.26
C LYS A 357 9.98 -27.38 16.00
N THR A 358 8.77 -26.98 15.62
CA THR A 358 8.09 -27.40 14.37
C THR A 358 8.75 -26.76 13.15
N HIS A 359 9.02 -25.45 13.20
CA HIS A 359 9.72 -24.73 12.14
C HIS A 359 11.13 -25.27 11.93
N ALA A 360 11.91 -25.50 13.01
CA ALA A 360 13.23 -26.13 12.90
C ALA A 360 13.21 -27.54 12.29
N LYS A 361 12.10 -28.30 12.44
CA LYS A 361 11.90 -29.57 11.72
C LYS A 361 11.60 -29.35 10.23
N ARG A 362 10.76 -28.36 9.88
CA ARG A 362 10.44 -27.98 8.50
C ARG A 362 11.70 -27.56 7.73
N CYS A 363 12.51 -26.68 8.29
CA CYS A 363 13.77 -26.23 7.69
C CYS A 363 14.79 -27.36 7.49
N ARG A 364 14.76 -28.44 8.27
CA ARG A 364 15.63 -29.60 8.00
C ARG A 364 15.15 -30.40 6.80
N ARG A 365 13.85 -30.72 6.72
CA ARG A 365 13.28 -31.41 5.54
C ARG A 365 13.47 -30.64 4.24
N LEU A 366 13.40 -29.31 4.29
CA LEU A 366 13.69 -28.46 3.13
C LEU A 366 15.17 -28.52 2.69
N ARG A 367 16.14 -28.52 3.63
CA ARG A 367 17.56 -28.77 3.31
C ARG A 367 17.78 -30.18 2.74
N GLU A 368 17.15 -31.18 3.35
CA GLU A 368 17.15 -32.58 2.89
C GLU A 368 16.54 -32.72 1.48
N ALA A 369 15.62 -31.82 1.10
CA ALA A 369 15.03 -31.70 -0.24
C ALA A 369 15.79 -30.73 -1.18
N GLY A 370 16.97 -30.21 -0.80
CA GLY A 370 17.81 -29.38 -1.65
C GLY A 370 17.38 -27.92 -1.79
N PHE A 371 16.78 -27.33 -0.76
CA PHE A 371 16.56 -25.87 -0.67
C PHE A 371 17.71 -25.17 0.04
N SER A 372 18.09 -23.98 -0.45
CA SER A 372 19.16 -23.16 0.13
C SER A 372 18.74 -22.46 1.43
N GLU A 373 19.69 -21.92 2.19
CA GLU A 373 19.39 -21.13 3.39
C GLU A 373 18.62 -19.85 3.04
N GLU A 374 18.91 -19.24 1.89
CA GLU A 374 18.26 -18.04 1.37
C GLU A 374 16.80 -18.32 0.96
N GLU A 375 16.56 -19.44 0.26
CA GLU A 375 15.21 -19.92 -0.04
C GLU A 375 14.42 -20.15 1.26
N ILE A 376 15.01 -20.87 2.22
CA ILE A 376 14.37 -21.20 3.51
C ILE A 376 14.14 -19.94 4.37
N ALA A 377 15.02 -18.93 4.30
CA ALA A 377 14.90 -17.67 5.04
C ALA A 377 13.71 -16.79 4.59
N ARG A 378 13.09 -17.08 3.44
CA ARG A 378 11.81 -16.47 3.04
C ARG A 378 10.66 -16.83 3.99
N ILE A 379 10.75 -17.94 4.72
CA ILE A 379 9.69 -18.44 5.60
C ILE A 379 9.59 -17.62 6.89
N ARG A 380 8.44 -16.98 7.13
CA ARG A 380 8.07 -16.44 8.44
C ARG A 380 7.53 -17.56 9.32
N GLY A 381 8.38 -18.07 10.23
CA GLY A 381 8.11 -19.23 11.08
C GLY A 381 8.71 -19.06 12.49
N PRO A 382 7.90 -19.09 13.57
CA PRO A 382 6.44 -19.08 13.61
C PRO A 382 5.84 -17.90 12.82
N VAL A 383 4.65 -18.09 12.29
CA VAL A 383 3.92 -17.05 11.55
C VAL A 383 3.11 -16.17 12.50
N GLY A 384 3.06 -14.87 12.21
CA GLY A 384 2.31 -13.86 12.95
C GLY A 384 3.16 -13.08 13.96
N ILE A 385 2.79 -11.82 14.19
CA ILE A 385 3.47 -10.95 15.16
C ILE A 385 3.25 -11.46 16.60
N GLU A 386 4.30 -11.48 17.41
CA GLU A 386 4.27 -11.96 18.81
C GLU A 386 3.45 -11.03 19.72
N ILE A 387 2.12 -11.24 19.73
CA ILE A 387 1.13 -10.52 20.56
C ILE A 387 0.60 -11.36 21.73
N GLY A 388 1.22 -12.51 22.03
CA GLY A 388 0.76 -13.43 23.08
C GLY A 388 -0.51 -14.24 22.75
N ALA A 389 -0.89 -14.30 21.47
CA ALA A 389 -2.10 -14.95 20.95
C ALA A 389 -2.25 -16.43 21.39
N ARG A 390 -3.49 -16.82 21.70
CA ARG A 390 -3.88 -18.16 22.15
C ARG A 390 -5.10 -18.71 21.41
N THR A 391 -6.11 -17.90 21.13
CA THR A 391 -7.31 -18.35 20.40
C THR A 391 -7.06 -18.35 18.88
N PRO A 392 -7.81 -19.16 18.08
CA PRO A 392 -7.68 -19.14 16.63
C PRO A 392 -7.88 -17.76 16.00
N THR A 393 -8.75 -16.93 16.60
CA THR A 393 -9.01 -15.55 16.16
C THR A 393 -7.85 -14.61 16.49
N GLU A 394 -7.25 -14.71 17.67
CA GLU A 394 -6.03 -13.94 18.01
C GLU A 394 -4.84 -14.34 17.11
N ILE A 395 -4.70 -15.64 16.80
CA ILE A 395 -3.65 -16.14 15.90
C ILE A 395 -3.90 -15.62 14.48
N ALA A 396 -5.13 -15.66 13.98
CA ALA A 396 -5.46 -15.08 12.68
C ALA A 396 -5.24 -13.55 12.62
N LEU A 397 -5.49 -12.82 13.71
CA LEU A 397 -5.18 -11.39 13.83
C LEU A 397 -3.67 -11.13 13.83
N SER A 398 -2.91 -11.92 14.59
CA SER A 398 -1.44 -11.92 14.62
C SER A 398 -0.83 -12.16 13.24
N ILE A 399 -1.38 -13.12 12.49
CA ILE A 399 -1.01 -13.43 11.10
C ILE A 399 -1.34 -12.25 10.17
N MET A 400 -2.57 -11.72 10.19
CA MET A 400 -2.91 -10.60 9.30
C MET A 400 -2.14 -9.33 9.63
N ALA A 401 -1.75 -9.11 10.88
CA ALA A 401 -0.85 -8.01 11.23
C ALA A 401 0.54 -8.17 10.57
N GLU A 402 1.08 -9.39 10.48
CA GLU A 402 2.34 -9.66 9.77
C GLU A 402 2.18 -9.55 8.25
N VAL A 403 1.11 -10.12 7.68
CA VAL A 403 0.78 -10.04 6.24
C VAL A 403 0.58 -8.58 5.80
N VAL A 404 -0.14 -7.77 6.59
CA VAL A 404 -0.31 -6.33 6.30
C VAL A 404 1.00 -5.57 6.48
N ALA A 405 1.86 -5.95 7.43
CA ALA A 405 3.19 -5.38 7.57
C ALA A 405 4.12 -5.74 6.38
N ALA A 406 3.99 -6.94 5.80
CA ALA A 406 4.67 -7.31 4.56
C ALA A 406 4.16 -6.48 3.37
N ARG A 407 2.83 -6.38 3.20
CA ARG A 407 2.13 -5.55 2.19
C ARG A 407 2.46 -4.05 2.21
N ARG A 408 3.17 -3.57 3.25
CA ARG A 408 3.58 -2.16 3.39
C ARG A 408 5.11 -1.98 3.34
N ARG A 409 5.89 -3.00 3.00
CA ARG A 409 7.31 -2.88 2.68
C ARG A 409 7.48 -2.69 1.16
N PRO A 410 8.36 -1.80 0.70
CA PRO A 410 8.87 -1.84 -0.67
C PRO A 410 9.62 -3.16 -0.89
N ALA A 411 9.55 -3.72 -2.10
CA ALA A 411 10.16 -5.01 -2.44
C ALA A 411 11.67 -5.10 -2.12
N ASN A 412 12.38 -3.97 -2.19
CA ASN A 412 13.83 -3.88 -1.99
C ASN A 412 14.27 -3.60 -0.53
N VAL A 413 13.39 -3.78 0.47
CA VAL A 413 13.77 -3.63 1.90
C VAL A 413 13.96 -5.00 2.55
N THR A 414 15.17 -5.54 2.35
CA THR A 414 15.74 -6.64 3.15
C THR A 414 15.63 -6.31 4.66
N PRO A 415 15.18 -7.25 5.52
CA PRO A 415 14.82 -6.98 6.92
C PRO A 415 16.00 -6.69 7.85
#